data_AF-A0AA43D2R5-F1
#
_entry.id   AF-A0AA43D2R5-F1
#
_cell.length_a   1.000
_cell.length_b   1.000
_cell.length_c   1.000
_cell.angle_alpha   90.00
_cell.angle_beta   90.00
_cell.angle_gamma   90.00
#
_symmetry.space_group_name_H-M   'P 1'
#
loop_
_entity.id
_entity.type
_entity.pdbx_description
1 polymer ?
#
loop_
_entity_poly.entity_id
_entity_poly.type
_entity_poly.pdbx_seq_one_letter_code
_entity_poly.pdbx_strand_id
1 'polypeptide(L)' 'ERLEAWLAERGESLKSVIKSTFYSDSRNDLPLLDRVSHPVAVDPDAALRAHADARGWPVLSLN' A
#
# COMPACT_ATOMS: atom_id res chain seq x y z
N GLU A 1 -11.70 5.32 -10.03
CA GLU A 1 -11.01 6.43 -10.75
C GLU A 1 -11.42 7.83 -10.26
N ARG A 2 -11.59 8.04 -8.94
CA ARG A 2 -11.90 9.37 -8.35
C ARG A 2 -10.69 10.01 -7.64
N LEU A 3 -9.87 9.17 -7.00
CA LEU A 3 -8.64 9.60 -6.32
C LEU A 3 -7.60 10.15 -7.31
N GLU A 4 -7.37 9.44 -8.42
CA GLU A 4 -6.41 9.88 -9.45
C GLU A 4 -6.86 11.20 -10.09
N ALA A 5 -8.15 11.36 -10.37
CA ALA A 5 -8.71 12.62 -10.89
C ALA A 5 -8.53 13.77 -9.89
N TRP A 6 -8.83 13.54 -8.62
CA TRP A 6 -8.64 14.54 -7.56
C TRP A 6 -7.17 14.93 -7.35
N LEU A 7 -6.24 13.99 -7.50
CA LEU A 7 -4.80 14.28 -7.47
C LEU A 7 -4.37 15.06 -8.71
N ALA A 8 -4.84 14.66 -9.89
CA ALA A 8 -4.53 15.32 -11.16
C ALA A 8 -5.00 16.78 -11.20
N GLU A 9 -6.17 17.09 -10.64
CA GLU A 9 -6.66 18.47 -10.47
C GLU A 9 -5.70 19.36 -9.68
N ARG A 10 -4.86 18.76 -8.82
CA ARG A 10 -3.89 19.45 -7.97
C ARG A 10 -2.47 19.40 -8.56
N GLY A 11 -2.30 18.83 -9.76
CA GLY A 11 -1.00 18.58 -10.37
C GLY A 11 -0.18 17.51 -9.64
N GLU A 12 -0.83 16.70 -8.81
CA GLU A 12 -0.21 15.64 -8.02
C GLU A 12 -0.57 14.24 -8.58
N SER A 13 0.16 13.23 -8.13
CA SER A 13 -0.12 11.81 -8.34
C SER A 13 0.29 11.04 -7.09
N LEU A 14 -0.22 9.83 -6.88
CA LEU A 14 0.20 8.99 -5.75
C LEU A 14 1.72 8.76 -5.73
N LYS A 15 2.35 8.78 -6.91
CA LYS A 15 3.80 8.67 -7.08
C LYS A 15 4.56 9.97 -6.80
N SER A 16 3.92 11.14 -6.94
CA SER A 16 4.55 12.43 -6.63
C SER A 16 4.45 12.80 -5.15
N VAL A 17 3.53 12.16 -4.41
CA VAL A 17 3.46 12.31 -2.95
C VAL A 17 4.68 11.63 -2.33
N ILE A 18 5.58 12.43 -1.77
CA ILE A 18 6.90 12.01 -1.25
C ILE A 18 6.79 10.92 -0.17
N LYS A 19 5.70 10.91 0.59
CA LYS A 19 5.39 9.87 1.59
C LYS A 19 3.91 9.54 1.63
N SER A 20 3.55 8.43 1.01
CA SER A 20 2.28 7.71 1.17
C SER A 20 2.54 6.39 1.89
N THR A 21 1.87 6.18 3.01
CA THR A 21 1.92 4.93 3.79
C THR A 21 0.53 4.31 3.78
N PHE A 22 0.46 3.01 3.51
CA PHE A 22 -0.80 2.27 3.50
C PHE A 22 -0.65 0.98 4.30
N TYR A 23 -1.60 0.74 5.18
CA TYR A 23 -1.66 -0.40 6.08
C TYR A 23 -2.83 -1.28 5.65
N SER A 24 -2.59 -2.57 5.44
CA SER A 24 -3.66 -3.53 5.13
C SER A 24 -3.32 -4.92 5.65
N ASP A 25 -4.37 -5.65 6.03
CA ASP A 25 -4.36 -7.03 6.51
C ASP A 25 -4.79 -8.04 5.45
N SER A 26 -5.26 -7.57 4.30
CA SER A 26 -5.85 -8.41 3.26
C SER A 26 -5.10 -8.33 1.95
N ARG A 27 -4.89 -9.48 1.31
CA ARG A 27 -4.39 -9.56 -0.07
C ARG A 27 -5.21 -8.76 -1.09
N ASN A 28 -6.48 -8.47 -0.79
CA ASN A 28 -7.37 -7.74 -1.70
C ASN A 28 -6.83 -6.33 -2.01
N ASP A 29 -6.05 -5.75 -1.10
CA ASP A 29 -5.50 -4.41 -1.26
C ASP A 29 -4.10 -4.40 -1.89
N LEU A 30 -3.57 -5.54 -2.34
CA LEU A 30 -2.29 -5.61 -3.06
C LEU A 30 -2.17 -4.57 -4.19
N PRO A 31 -3.20 -4.34 -5.04
CA PRO A 31 -3.10 -3.32 -6.09
C PRO A 31 -2.90 -1.90 -5.56
N LEU A 32 -3.34 -1.60 -4.33
CA LEU A 32 -3.20 -0.29 -3.70
C LEU A 32 -1.89 -0.20 -2.90
N LEU A 33 -1.50 -1.27 -2.20
CA LEU A 33 -0.19 -1.38 -1.54
C LEU A 33 0.96 -1.19 -2.55
N ASP A 34 0.81 -1.74 -3.76
CA ASP A 34 1.77 -1.58 -4.87
C ASP A 34 1.93 -0.14 -5.38
N ARG A 35 1.02 0.76 -5.02
CA ARG A 35 0.99 2.15 -5.51
C ARG A 35 1.55 3.16 -4.51
N VAL A 36 1.75 2.77 -3.25
CA VAL A 36 2.25 3.68 -2.22
C VAL A 36 3.75 3.55 -2.01
N SER A 37 4.35 4.60 -1.46
CA SER A 37 5.80 4.63 -1.19
C SER A 37 6.23 3.75 -0.01
N HIS A 38 5.34 3.54 0.97
CA HIS A 38 5.62 2.79 2.20
C HIS A 38 4.45 1.83 2.50
N PRO A 39 4.33 0.71 1.79
CA PRO A 39 3.33 -0.31 2.09
C PRO A 39 3.69 -1.04 3.39
N VAL A 40 2.69 -1.33 4.23
CA VAL A 40 2.85 -2.10 5.47
C VAL A 40 1.74 -3.15 5.55
N ALA A 41 2.14 -4.41 5.68
CA ALA A 41 1.22 -5.51 5.92
C ALA A 41 0.93 -5.63 7.42
N VAL A 42 -0.33 -5.63 7.84
CA VAL A 42 -0.73 -5.69 9.25
C VAL A 42 -1.50 -6.99 9.47
N ASP A 43 -1.03 -7.89 10.33
CA ASP A 43 -1.65 -9.20 10.55
C ASP A 43 -2.06 -9.92 9.24
N PRO A 44 -1.14 -10.02 8.26
CA PRO A 44 -1.50 -10.41 6.89
C PRO A 44 -1.93 -11.86 6.79
N ASP A 45 -2.88 -12.12 5.87
CA ASP A 45 -3.14 -13.46 5.38
C ASP A 45 -1.89 -14.09 4.73
N ALA A 46 -1.88 -15.42 4.55
CA ALA A 46 -0.71 -16.14 4.02
C ALA A 46 -0.23 -15.63 2.63
N ALA A 47 -1.16 -15.15 1.80
CA ALA A 47 -0.82 -14.65 0.46
C ALA A 47 -0.19 -13.25 0.54
N LEU A 48 -0.77 -12.36 1.35
CA LEU A 48 -0.21 -11.03 1.60
C LEU A 48 1.14 -11.14 2.31
N ARG A 49 1.30 -12.09 3.24
CA ARG A 49 2.56 -12.37 3.92
C ARG A 49 3.65 -12.78 2.94
N ALA A 50 3.38 -13.75 2.07
CA ALA A 50 4.34 -14.18 1.06
C ALA A 50 4.72 -13.03 0.11
N HIS A 51 3.76 -12.17 -0.25
CA HIS A 51 4.01 -11.00 -1.08
C HIS A 51 4.88 -9.95 -0.37
N ALA A 52 4.56 -9.65 0.89
CA ALA A 52 5.31 -8.73 1.73
C ALA A 52 6.75 -9.21 1.92
N ASP A 53 6.95 -10.49 2.24
CA ASP A 53 8.28 -11.09 2.39
C ASP A 53 9.09 -11.01 1.08
N ALA A 54 8.46 -11.32 -0.07
CA ALA A 54 9.11 -11.26 -1.38
C ALA A 54 9.53 -9.84 -1.79
N ARG A 55 8.83 -8.81 -1.31
CA ARG A 55 9.13 -7.40 -1.62
C ARG A 55 9.84 -6.66 -0.49
N GLY A 56 10.15 -7.33 0.61
CA GLY A 56 10.75 -6.72 1.80
C GLY A 56 9.85 -5.68 2.47
N TRP A 57 8.54 -5.82 2.37
CA TRP A 57 7.60 -4.93 3.03
C TRP A 57 7.56 -5.20 4.54
N PRO A 58 7.45 -4.14 5.38
CA PRO A 58 7.23 -4.31 6.80
C PRO A 58 5.96 -5.11 7.08
N VAL A 59 6.07 -6.07 8.01
CA VAL A 59 4.95 -6.80 8.58
C VAL A 59 4.79 -6.38 10.04
N LEU A 60 3.62 -5.88 10.40
CA LEU A 60 3.24 -5.51 11.75
C LEU A 60 2.22 -6.52 12.28
N SER A 61 2.34 -6.88 13.55
CA SER A 61 1.30 -7.63 14.26
C SER A 61 0.82 -6.83 15.46
N LEU A 62 -0.49 -6.72 15.63
CA LEU A 62 -1.12 -5.89 16.67
C LEU A 62 -1.58 -6.70 17.90
N ASN A 63 -1.06 -7.91 18.07
CA ASN A 63 -1.37 -8.84 19.17
C ASN A 63 -0.84 -8.39 20.53
#